data_AF-X0NC36-F1
#
_entry.id   AF-X0NC36-F1
#
_cell.length_a   1.000
_cell.length_b   1.000
_cell.length_c   1.000
_cell.angle_alpha   90.00
_cell.angle_beta   90.00
_cell.angle_gamma   90.00
#
_symmetry.space_group_name_H-M   'P 1'
#
loop_
_entity.id
_entity.type
_entity.pdbx_description
1 polymer ?
#
loop_
_entity_poly.entity_id
_entity_poly.type
_entity_poly.pdbx_seq_one_letter_code
_entity_poly.pdbx_strand_id
1 'polypeptide(L)'
;MKMTMTLCAQTSSHWDELPHEILLQILCYLEPHQLPKLQLVSRNFREVVLDDELWKHHCFERSSWYAFLRNRRKVFASLPESSLSDATEAEDENGSLLDQYDSCRFDKRHYQFLQDMANWDPAFPDEHVSWYNEYIQRQGPPAINWLETPRLKQGSMEHFIEVRGMALFSPNNGDDGIGSLVAVSPLDDGSVCLWDVNGTRGKRGGIIATSKPDILFIDGRGDQNTRRSKKIDTGVTECVSVNNSNNRAVFAVQSHLIEVDLSRLEVVNRHSFEWSITTLSQIQEGVPMTVGTSLGIHLQDFRAPSQFHGDVVERLDIPGEEDNPFKGIFDPNPLPPYASLSQPTPTSILHLPRPAGDNAVSDDIYVAGRFSNILHYDRRHFPKIVGSIYSGSRLSSLAALPYPFSTLDHEVRRRGELTAERVHECKTAGSGRTLVAGGEYKTKGSLEVYGLDAVDLSSDGPMQQNSTMKNRYTAASSIILSVINHGTKVAFSDGAGQIKWFERDGYTECRRIKVGHSDVPTQASLFASMPGSDDLARKILSTKTRQDRDRPNEDNVIFWTGDKLGMVSFTGDTLFTPDDFQEKNKEVAAEERQRQQYSQRMREALEKQADDARFVQGLGL
;
A
#
# COMPACT_ATOMS: atom_id res chain seq x y z
N MET A 1 -0.91 -61.61 26.63
CA MET A 1 -2.34 -61.79 26.31
C MET A 1 -2.91 -60.39 26.08
N LYS A 2 -3.23 -60.07 24.83
CA LYS A 2 -3.74 -58.76 24.40
C LYS A 2 -5.16 -58.59 24.92
N MET A 3 -5.46 -57.45 25.55
CA MET A 3 -6.82 -56.94 25.65
C MET A 3 -6.79 -55.49 25.17
N THR A 4 -7.23 -55.35 23.92
CA THR A 4 -7.65 -54.14 23.23
C THR A 4 -8.62 -53.34 24.07
N MET A 5 -8.27 -52.09 24.39
CA MET A 5 -9.25 -51.07 24.75
C MET A 5 -9.66 -50.33 23.48
N THR A 6 -10.95 -50.43 23.23
CA THR A 6 -11.69 -50.03 22.04
C THR A 6 -11.80 -48.51 21.92
N LEU A 7 -11.77 -48.04 20.68
CA LEU A 7 -11.97 -46.64 20.27
C LEU A 7 -13.19 -45.99 20.95
N CYS A 8 -12.97 -44.79 21.48
CA CYS A 8 -14.03 -43.85 21.84
C CYS A 8 -14.72 -43.39 20.55
N ALA A 9 -15.98 -43.76 20.37
CA ALA A 9 -16.80 -43.30 19.26
C ALA A 9 -17.01 -41.78 19.38
N GLN A 10 -16.51 -41.03 18.39
CA GLN A 10 -16.92 -39.66 18.15
C GLN A 10 -18.41 -39.69 17.79
N THR A 11 -19.26 -39.14 18.64
CA THR A 11 -20.64 -38.82 18.25
C THR A 11 -20.56 -37.70 17.22
N SER A 12 -20.69 -38.03 15.93
CA SER A 12 -20.93 -37.04 14.88
C SER A 12 -22.15 -36.22 15.29
N SER A 13 -22.02 -34.90 15.30
CA SER A 13 -23.19 -34.06 15.53
C SER A 13 -24.10 -34.21 14.31
N HIS A 14 -25.42 -34.30 14.49
CA HIS A 14 -26.39 -34.44 13.38
C HIS A 14 -26.28 -33.31 12.33
N TRP A 15 -25.59 -32.22 12.67
CA TRP A 15 -25.27 -31.11 11.77
C TRP A 15 -24.15 -31.42 10.78
N ASP A 16 -23.25 -32.35 11.12
CA ASP A 16 -22.16 -32.79 10.24
C ASP A 16 -22.66 -33.68 9.09
N GLU A 17 -23.89 -34.18 9.20
CA GLU A 17 -24.55 -35.04 8.20
C GLU A 17 -25.38 -34.24 7.18
N LEU A 18 -25.58 -32.94 7.41
CA LEU A 18 -26.36 -32.09 6.51
C LEU A 18 -25.54 -31.71 5.26
N PRO A 19 -26.17 -31.69 4.08
CA PRO A 19 -25.53 -31.18 2.87
C PRO A 19 -25.12 -29.70 2.99
N HIS A 20 -24.04 -29.33 2.32
CA HIS A 20 -23.46 -27.97 2.39
C HIS A 20 -24.47 -26.93 1.92
N GLU A 21 -25.31 -27.25 0.95
CA GLU A 21 -26.32 -26.37 0.37
C GLU A 21 -27.37 -25.95 1.41
N ILE A 22 -27.81 -26.91 2.24
CA ILE A 22 -28.78 -26.65 3.31
C ILE A 22 -28.14 -25.80 4.40
N LEU A 23 -26.88 -26.09 4.74
CA LEU A 23 -26.13 -25.30 5.71
C LEU A 23 -25.94 -23.86 5.22
N LEU A 24 -25.53 -23.65 3.96
CA LEU A 24 -25.40 -22.32 3.36
C LEU A 24 -26.72 -21.56 3.42
N GLN A 25 -27.84 -22.20 3.06
CA GLN A 25 -29.14 -21.54 3.08
C GLN A 25 -29.57 -21.13 4.49
N ILE A 26 -29.21 -21.91 5.53
CA ILE A 26 -29.42 -21.52 6.92
C ILE A 26 -28.51 -20.35 7.31
N LEU A 27 -27.24 -20.41 6.92
CA LEU A 27 -26.24 -19.39 7.26
C LEU A 27 -26.55 -18.04 6.60
N CYS A 28 -27.19 -18.01 5.43
CA CYS A 28 -27.64 -16.78 4.77
C CYS A 28 -28.60 -15.93 5.62
N TYR A 29 -29.29 -16.52 6.61
CA TYR A 29 -30.18 -15.79 7.53
C TYR A 29 -29.45 -15.23 8.75
N LEU A 30 -28.19 -15.60 8.97
CA LEU A 30 -27.41 -15.13 10.10
C LEU A 30 -26.71 -13.82 9.78
N GLU A 31 -26.46 -13.03 10.83
CA GLU A 31 -25.66 -11.84 10.67
C GLU A 31 -24.16 -12.16 10.65
N PRO A 32 -23.32 -11.39 9.93
CA PRO A 32 -21.88 -11.66 9.82
C PRO A 32 -21.12 -11.74 11.14
N HIS A 33 -21.61 -11.10 12.20
CA HIS A 33 -20.98 -11.15 13.52
C HIS A 33 -21.27 -12.49 14.26
N GLN A 34 -22.25 -13.26 13.79
CA GLN A 34 -22.63 -14.57 14.32
C GLN A 34 -21.89 -15.70 13.60
N LEU A 35 -21.59 -15.53 12.30
CA LEU A 35 -20.94 -16.51 11.44
C LEU A 35 -19.60 -17.04 12.00
N PRO A 36 -18.62 -16.19 12.42
CA PRO A 36 -17.34 -16.70 12.94
C PRO A 36 -17.48 -17.58 14.19
N LYS A 37 -18.52 -17.40 15.00
CA LYS A 37 -18.74 -18.21 16.21
C LYS A 37 -19.07 -19.65 15.86
N LEU A 38 -19.69 -19.90 14.70
CA LEU A 38 -20.06 -21.24 14.24
C LEU A 38 -18.84 -22.05 13.77
N GLN A 39 -17.75 -21.38 13.36
CA GLN A 39 -16.49 -22.05 13.01
C GLN A 39 -15.89 -22.83 14.19
N LEU A 40 -16.24 -22.47 15.43
CA LEU A 40 -15.77 -23.13 16.65
C LEU A 40 -16.58 -24.39 17.00
N VAL A 41 -17.75 -24.59 16.35
CA VAL A 41 -18.71 -25.66 16.70
C VAL A 41 -18.43 -26.95 15.94
N SER A 42 -18.15 -26.87 14.64
CA SER A 42 -17.80 -28.02 13.80
C SER A 42 -16.80 -27.63 12.71
N ARG A 43 -16.03 -28.63 12.24
CA ARG A 43 -15.19 -28.51 11.04
C ARG A 43 -16.02 -28.30 9.78
N ASN A 44 -17.17 -28.97 9.66
CA ASN A 44 -18.07 -28.81 8.50
C ASN A 44 -18.60 -27.37 8.44
N PHE A 45 -19.08 -26.85 9.58
CA PHE A 45 -19.46 -25.43 9.67
C PHE A 45 -18.28 -24.49 9.40
N ARG A 46 -17.06 -24.83 9.81
CA ARG A 46 -15.90 -23.99 9.52
C ARG A 46 -15.63 -23.85 8.02
N GLU A 47 -15.75 -24.93 7.26
CA GLU A 47 -15.59 -24.90 5.80
C GLU A 47 -16.71 -24.09 5.15
N VAL A 48 -17.98 -24.39 5.47
CA VAL A 48 -19.14 -23.71 4.89
C VAL A 48 -19.21 -22.22 5.26
N VAL A 49 -18.86 -21.85 6.49
CA VAL A 49 -18.90 -20.45 6.94
C VAL A 49 -17.84 -19.60 6.24
N LEU A 50 -16.74 -20.20 5.75
CA LEU A 50 -15.70 -19.48 5.03
C LEU A 50 -15.95 -19.43 3.51
N ASP A 51 -17.14 -19.83 3.07
CA ASP A 51 -17.54 -19.78 1.66
C ASP A 51 -17.46 -18.36 1.08
N ASP A 52 -16.79 -18.25 -0.06
CA ASP A 52 -16.48 -16.96 -0.69
C ASP A 52 -17.72 -16.26 -1.23
N GLU A 53 -18.71 -16.99 -1.75
CA GLU A 53 -19.93 -16.40 -2.29
C GLU A 53 -20.82 -15.82 -1.17
N LEU A 54 -20.86 -16.46 -0.01
CA LEU A 54 -21.54 -15.92 1.18
C LEU A 54 -20.93 -14.58 1.62
N TRP A 55 -19.60 -14.50 1.75
CA TRP A 55 -18.94 -13.26 2.17
C TRP A 55 -18.96 -12.17 1.09
N LYS A 56 -18.91 -12.55 -0.19
CA LYS A 56 -19.10 -11.65 -1.33
C LYS A 56 -20.47 -10.99 -1.29
N HIS A 57 -21.52 -11.77 -1.03
CA HIS A 57 -22.88 -11.26 -0.84
C HIS A 57 -22.95 -10.22 0.29
N HIS A 58 -22.37 -10.53 1.46
CA HIS A 58 -22.33 -9.60 2.57
C HIS A 58 -21.50 -8.33 2.30
N CYS A 59 -20.44 -8.42 1.51
CA CYS A 59 -19.67 -7.26 1.04
C CYS A 59 -20.50 -6.38 0.10
N PHE A 60 -21.23 -7.00 -0.83
CA PHE A 60 -22.08 -6.32 -1.80
C PHE A 60 -23.19 -5.54 -1.12
N GLU A 61 -23.98 -6.20 -0.26
CA GLU A 61 -25.14 -5.59 0.40
C GLU A 61 -24.76 -4.36 1.25
N ARG A 62 -23.58 -4.39 1.86
CA ARG A 62 -23.06 -3.30 2.71
C ARG A 62 -22.14 -2.33 1.96
N SER A 63 -22.01 -2.46 0.64
CA SER A 63 -21.17 -1.57 -0.16
C SER A 63 -21.79 -0.18 -0.29
N SER A 64 -20.94 0.85 -0.27
CA SER A 64 -21.35 2.23 -0.57
C SER A 64 -21.91 2.35 -1.99
N TRP A 65 -21.37 1.55 -2.92
CA TRP A 65 -21.86 1.40 -4.28
C TRP A 65 -23.34 0.98 -4.32
N TYR A 66 -23.70 -0.09 -3.63
CA TYR A 66 -25.07 -0.62 -3.66
C TYR A 66 -26.05 0.30 -2.95
N ALA A 67 -25.64 0.89 -1.83
CA ALA A 67 -26.41 1.91 -1.14
C ALA A 67 -26.69 3.13 -2.06
N PHE A 68 -25.69 3.60 -2.80
CA PHE A 68 -25.85 4.68 -3.77
C PHE A 68 -26.81 4.29 -4.90
N LEU A 69 -26.64 3.10 -5.48
CA LEU A 69 -27.51 2.61 -6.56
C LEU A 69 -28.98 2.53 -6.11
N ARG A 70 -29.24 1.95 -4.93
CA ARG A 70 -30.60 1.86 -4.36
C ARG A 70 -31.20 3.23 -4.11
N ASN A 71 -30.44 4.16 -3.54
CA ASN A 71 -30.91 5.52 -3.27
C ASN A 71 -31.23 6.25 -4.57
N ARG A 72 -30.39 6.11 -5.60
CA ARG A 72 -30.63 6.70 -6.92
C ARG A 72 -31.93 6.17 -7.55
N ARG A 73 -32.13 4.85 -7.57
CA ARG A 73 -33.37 4.24 -8.10
C ARG A 73 -34.62 4.69 -7.34
N LYS A 74 -34.55 4.82 -6.00
CA LYS A 74 -35.66 5.38 -5.19
C LYS A 74 -36.01 6.82 -5.59
N VAL A 75 -35.00 7.66 -5.80
CA VAL A 75 -35.22 9.05 -6.25
C VAL A 75 -35.86 9.08 -7.63
N PHE A 76 -35.37 8.29 -8.59
CA PHE A 76 -35.96 8.23 -9.93
C PHE A 76 -37.38 7.69 -9.93
N ALA A 77 -37.68 6.67 -9.13
CA ALA A 77 -39.04 6.13 -8.98
C ALA A 77 -40.02 7.12 -8.32
N SER A 78 -39.51 8.12 -7.58
CA SER A 78 -40.34 9.18 -6.97
C SER A 78 -40.65 10.34 -7.91
N LEU A 79 -40.07 10.38 -9.12
CA LEU A 79 -40.35 11.42 -10.11
C LEU A 79 -41.67 11.12 -10.85
N PRO A 80 -42.60 12.09 -10.95
CA PRO A 80 -43.96 11.89 -11.48
C PRO A 80 -44.03 11.58 -12.99
N GLU A 81 -42.92 11.65 -13.73
CA GLU A 81 -42.88 11.25 -15.15
C GLU A 81 -42.67 9.74 -15.35
N SER A 82 -42.24 8.99 -14.32
CA SER A 82 -42.01 7.54 -14.40
C SER A 82 -43.27 6.69 -14.29
N SER A 83 -44.38 7.28 -13.83
CA SER A 83 -45.69 6.62 -13.71
C SER A 83 -46.48 6.57 -15.02
N LEU A 84 -46.01 7.24 -16.08
CA LEU A 84 -46.65 7.20 -17.41
C LEU A 84 -46.18 6.02 -18.27
N SER A 85 -45.01 5.45 -18.00
CA SER A 85 -44.51 4.25 -18.70
C SER A 85 -45.11 2.95 -18.16
N ASP A 86 -45.45 2.89 -16.87
CA ASP A 86 -46.02 1.68 -16.23
C ASP A 86 -47.53 1.50 -16.56
N ALA A 87 -48.18 2.52 -17.14
CA ALA A 87 -49.60 2.49 -17.49
C ALA A 87 -49.90 1.88 -18.88
N THR A 88 -48.88 1.44 -19.63
CA THR A 88 -49.06 0.85 -20.98
C THR A 88 -49.01 -0.68 -21.01
N GLU A 89 -48.76 -1.36 -19.89
CA GLU A 89 -48.76 -2.83 -19.80
C GLU A 89 -49.98 -3.41 -19.06
N ALA A 90 -51.00 -2.60 -18.75
CA ALA A 90 -52.15 -2.99 -17.93
C ALA A 90 -53.45 -3.28 -18.73
N GLU A 91 -53.36 -3.66 -20.00
CA GLU A 91 -54.50 -4.14 -20.78
C GLU A 91 -54.16 -5.47 -21.46
N ASP A 92 -54.22 -6.56 -20.69
CA ASP A 92 -54.54 -7.90 -21.19
C ASP A 92 -54.85 -8.82 -19.99
N GLU A 93 -56.06 -8.66 -19.42
CA GLU A 93 -56.62 -9.63 -18.49
C GLU A 93 -57.56 -10.60 -19.22
N ASN A 94 -57.16 -11.86 -19.31
CA ASN A 94 -58.12 -12.94 -19.07
C ASN A 94 -57.44 -14.25 -18.60
N GLY A 95 -57.63 -14.58 -17.32
CA GLY A 95 -57.68 -15.95 -16.81
C GLY A 95 -56.41 -16.54 -16.17
N SER A 96 -56.44 -16.71 -14.84
CA SER A 96 -55.58 -17.57 -14.00
C SER A 96 -54.26 -17.00 -13.45
N LEU A 97 -54.29 -15.81 -12.82
CA LEU A 97 -53.08 -15.09 -12.40
C LEU A 97 -53.09 -14.65 -10.91
N LEU A 98 -53.05 -15.61 -9.97
CA LEU A 98 -52.73 -15.29 -8.57
C LEU A 98 -51.47 -15.99 -8.03
N ASP A 99 -50.99 -17.06 -8.68
CA ASP A 99 -49.69 -17.68 -8.35
C ASP A 99 -48.54 -17.25 -9.30
N GLN A 100 -48.84 -16.82 -10.53
CA GLN A 100 -47.80 -16.43 -11.51
C GLN A 100 -47.25 -15.00 -11.29
N TYR A 101 -48.01 -14.09 -10.68
CA TYR A 101 -47.55 -12.72 -10.42
C TYR A 101 -46.49 -12.62 -9.31
N ASP A 102 -46.58 -13.46 -8.28
CA ASP A 102 -45.58 -13.48 -7.20
C ASP A 102 -44.30 -14.22 -7.62
N SER A 103 -44.42 -15.32 -8.38
CA SER A 103 -43.25 -16.02 -8.95
C SER A 103 -42.47 -15.12 -9.92
N CYS A 104 -43.15 -14.42 -10.84
CA CYS A 104 -42.47 -13.57 -11.83
C CYS A 104 -41.84 -12.31 -11.19
N ARG A 105 -42.43 -11.78 -10.11
CA ARG A 105 -41.85 -10.66 -9.34
C ARG A 105 -40.63 -11.10 -8.52
N PHE A 106 -40.68 -12.29 -7.95
CA PHE A 106 -39.55 -12.87 -7.23
C PHE A 106 -38.37 -13.12 -8.19
N ASP A 107 -38.64 -13.70 -9.35
CA ASP A 107 -37.63 -13.91 -10.40
C ASP A 107 -37.03 -12.59 -10.87
N LYS A 108 -37.85 -11.57 -11.20
CA LYS A 108 -37.34 -10.26 -11.63
C LYS A 108 -36.43 -9.60 -10.60
N ARG A 109 -36.78 -9.63 -9.31
CA ARG A 109 -35.95 -9.07 -8.22
C ARG A 109 -34.67 -9.85 -8.03
N HIS A 110 -34.74 -11.18 -8.11
CA HIS A 110 -33.58 -12.05 -7.99
C HIS A 110 -32.60 -11.83 -9.15
N TYR A 111 -33.09 -11.81 -10.39
CA TYR A 111 -32.28 -11.48 -11.57
C TYR A 111 -31.64 -10.09 -11.48
N GLN A 112 -32.41 -9.08 -11.04
CA GLN A 112 -31.87 -7.74 -10.84
C GLN A 112 -30.78 -7.71 -9.77
N PHE A 113 -30.97 -8.44 -8.67
CA PHE A 113 -29.97 -8.56 -7.61
C PHE A 113 -28.67 -9.19 -8.13
N LEU A 114 -28.76 -10.31 -8.87
CA LEU A 114 -27.60 -10.95 -9.49
C LEU A 114 -26.89 -10.05 -10.49
N GLN A 115 -27.65 -9.31 -11.29
CA GLN A 115 -27.10 -8.32 -12.22
C GLN A 115 -26.38 -7.20 -11.47
N ASP A 116 -26.99 -6.62 -10.44
CA ASP A 116 -26.36 -5.55 -9.65
C ASP A 116 -25.08 -6.06 -8.96
N MET A 117 -25.10 -7.28 -8.43
CA MET A 117 -23.94 -7.92 -7.81
C MET A 117 -22.81 -8.12 -8.82
N ALA A 118 -23.11 -8.59 -10.03
CA ALA A 118 -22.13 -8.70 -11.12
C ALA A 118 -21.56 -7.34 -11.50
N ASN A 119 -22.39 -6.30 -11.60
CA ASN A 119 -21.95 -4.94 -11.91
C ASN A 119 -20.99 -4.38 -10.86
N TRP A 120 -21.26 -4.63 -9.57
CA TRP A 120 -20.39 -4.21 -8.47
C TRP A 120 -19.07 -5.00 -8.43
N ASP A 121 -19.12 -6.31 -8.65
CA ASP A 121 -18.02 -7.24 -8.37
C ASP A 121 -16.64 -6.74 -8.89
N PRO A 122 -15.71 -6.36 -8.00
CA PRO A 122 -14.38 -5.87 -8.38
C PRO A 122 -13.37 -6.98 -8.74
N ALA A 123 -13.67 -8.25 -8.45
CA ALA A 123 -12.73 -9.35 -8.69
C ALA A 123 -12.65 -9.72 -10.18
N PHE A 124 -11.45 -10.10 -10.64
CA PHE A 124 -11.25 -10.68 -11.97
C PHE A 124 -11.30 -12.22 -11.90
N PRO A 125 -11.65 -12.92 -13.00
CA PRO A 125 -11.82 -14.38 -13.00
C PRO A 125 -10.61 -15.18 -12.50
N ASP A 126 -9.39 -14.74 -12.83
CA ASP A 126 -8.15 -15.40 -12.42
C ASP A 126 -7.58 -14.87 -11.09
N GLU A 127 -8.30 -13.94 -10.44
CA GLU A 127 -7.86 -13.32 -9.20
C GLU A 127 -8.33 -14.13 -7.99
N HIS A 128 -7.37 -14.64 -7.20
CA HIS A 128 -7.70 -15.24 -5.92
C HIS A 128 -8.06 -14.16 -4.88
N VAL A 129 -9.33 -14.15 -4.46
CA VAL A 129 -9.88 -13.20 -3.49
C VAL A 129 -10.54 -13.96 -2.36
N SER A 130 -9.96 -13.86 -1.16
CA SER A 130 -10.65 -14.29 0.06
C SER A 130 -11.68 -13.22 0.47
N TRP A 131 -12.96 -13.51 0.23
CA TRP A 131 -14.04 -12.55 0.51
C TRP A 131 -14.27 -12.33 2.00
N TYR A 132 -13.93 -13.31 2.84
CA TYR A 132 -13.92 -13.15 4.29
C TYR A 132 -12.94 -12.05 4.74
N ASN A 133 -11.71 -12.08 4.20
CA ASN A 133 -10.70 -11.06 4.49
C ASN A 133 -11.12 -9.68 3.96
N GLU A 134 -11.67 -9.64 2.74
CA GLU A 134 -12.24 -8.41 2.16
C GLU A 134 -13.35 -7.82 3.03
N TYR A 135 -14.23 -8.66 3.58
CA TYR A 135 -15.28 -8.22 4.48
C TYR A 135 -14.71 -7.56 5.74
N ILE A 136 -13.70 -8.18 6.37
CA ILE A 136 -12.99 -7.61 7.52
C ILE A 136 -12.34 -6.27 7.15
N GLN A 137 -11.66 -6.19 6.00
CA GLN A 137 -11.03 -4.95 5.55
C GLN A 137 -12.02 -3.83 5.22
N ARG A 138 -13.24 -4.17 4.76
CA ARG A 138 -14.29 -3.20 4.38
C ARG A 138 -15.13 -2.76 5.57
N GLN A 139 -15.46 -3.68 6.49
CA GLN A 139 -16.43 -3.45 7.56
C GLN A 139 -15.82 -3.57 8.97
N GLY A 140 -14.74 -4.33 9.14
CA GLY A 140 -14.09 -4.52 10.44
C GLY A 140 -13.48 -3.22 10.99
N PRO A 141 -13.51 -3.00 12.31
CA PRO A 141 -12.92 -1.80 12.93
C PRO A 141 -11.41 -1.72 12.61
N PRO A 142 -10.89 -0.54 12.22
CA PRO A 142 -9.47 -0.35 12.01
C PRO A 142 -8.74 0.12 13.27
N ALA A 143 -7.46 -0.21 13.38
CA ALA A 143 -6.54 0.26 14.41
C ALA A 143 -5.22 0.73 13.79
N ILE A 144 -4.64 1.81 14.35
CA ILE A 144 -3.30 2.29 14.00
C ILE A 144 -2.31 1.75 15.03
N ASN A 145 -1.26 1.08 14.55
CA ASN A 145 -0.22 0.48 15.38
C ASN A 145 1.12 1.10 15.01
N TRP A 146 1.82 1.71 15.96
CA TRP A 146 3.13 2.31 15.73
C TRP A 146 4.23 1.29 16.01
N LEU A 147 5.13 1.09 15.05
CA LEU A 147 6.26 0.17 15.19
C LEU A 147 7.28 0.72 16.19
N GLU A 148 8.15 -0.15 16.71
CA GLU A 148 9.21 0.23 17.64
C GLU A 148 10.12 1.31 17.04
N THR A 149 10.23 2.46 17.71
CA THR A 149 11.10 3.57 17.28
C THR A 149 12.56 3.27 17.61
N PRO A 150 13.49 3.31 16.63
CA PRO A 150 14.92 3.15 16.89
C PRO A 150 15.46 4.23 17.84
N ARG A 151 16.34 3.84 18.76
CA ARG A 151 16.92 4.74 19.77
C ARG A 151 18.44 4.62 19.80
N LEU A 152 19.12 5.76 19.87
CA LEU A 152 20.54 5.86 20.17
C LEU A 152 20.74 6.21 21.64
N LYS A 153 21.54 5.42 22.36
CA LYS A 153 21.97 5.74 23.73
C LYS A 153 23.23 6.57 23.68
N GLN A 154 23.14 7.85 24.03
CA GLN A 154 24.29 8.73 24.17
C GLN A 154 24.41 9.18 25.63
N GLY A 155 25.25 8.47 26.40
CA GLY A 155 25.37 8.69 27.84
C GLY A 155 24.08 8.33 28.58
N SER A 156 23.49 9.30 29.29
CA SER A 156 22.22 9.15 30.02
C SER A 156 20.98 9.57 29.23
N MET A 157 21.14 10.09 28.01
CA MET A 157 20.03 10.52 27.14
C MET A 157 19.80 9.49 26.03
N GLU A 158 18.52 9.15 25.80
CA GLU A 158 18.08 8.39 24.63
C GLU A 158 17.54 9.34 23.58
N HIS A 159 18.11 9.30 22.38
CA HIS A 159 17.64 10.06 21.22
C HIS A 159 16.95 9.12 20.24
N PHE A 160 15.80 9.52 19.72
CA PHE A 160 15.13 8.78 18.65
C PHE A 160 15.85 9.01 17.33
N ILE A 161 15.99 7.96 16.54
CA ILE A 161 16.56 8.04 15.20
C ILE A 161 15.41 8.00 14.20
N GLU A 162 15.37 8.99 13.31
CA GLU A 162 14.34 9.09 12.28
C GLU A 162 14.54 8.03 11.20
N VAL A 163 13.43 7.45 10.76
CA VAL A 163 13.35 6.51 9.64
C VAL A 163 13.22 7.28 8.33
N ARG A 164 14.08 7.02 7.33
CA ARG A 164 14.16 7.84 6.10
C ARG A 164 13.57 7.22 4.84
N GLY A 165 13.04 6.00 4.94
CA GLY A 165 12.35 5.32 3.85
C GLY A 165 11.78 3.99 4.31
N MET A 166 11.15 3.25 3.41
CA MET A 166 10.59 1.93 3.74
C MET A 166 10.47 1.06 2.50
N ALA A 167 10.83 -0.21 2.66
CA ALA A 167 10.51 -1.30 1.75
C ALA A 167 10.14 -2.56 2.54
N LEU A 168 9.42 -3.48 1.89
CA LEU A 168 9.10 -4.79 2.46
C LEU A 168 10.06 -5.84 1.92
N PHE A 169 10.49 -6.73 2.81
CA PHE A 169 11.37 -7.84 2.54
C PHE A 169 10.69 -9.13 2.96
N SER A 170 10.55 -10.05 2.01
CA SER A 170 10.10 -11.42 2.25
C SER A 170 11.26 -12.35 1.94
N PRO A 171 12.00 -12.82 2.96
CA PRO A 171 13.17 -13.68 2.78
C PRO A 171 12.83 -14.89 1.91
N ASN A 172 13.69 -15.19 0.94
CA ASN A 172 13.49 -16.28 -0.04
C ASN A 172 12.10 -16.23 -0.70
N ASN A 173 11.63 -15.04 -1.09
CA ASN A 173 10.29 -14.84 -1.67
C ASN A 173 9.11 -15.28 -0.78
N GLY A 174 9.32 -15.36 0.54
CA GLY A 174 8.32 -15.83 1.51
C GLY A 174 8.36 -17.34 1.75
N ASP A 175 9.29 -18.07 1.13
CA ASP A 175 9.47 -19.51 1.30
C ASP A 175 10.51 -19.86 2.38
N ASP A 176 10.57 -19.06 3.45
CA ASP A 176 11.46 -19.30 4.59
C ASP A 176 10.87 -20.28 5.62
N GLY A 177 9.77 -20.95 5.27
CA GLY A 177 9.05 -21.91 6.12
C GLY A 177 8.18 -21.25 7.20
N ILE A 178 8.51 -20.04 7.64
CA ILE A 178 7.83 -19.34 8.76
C ILE A 178 6.89 -18.23 8.24
N GLY A 179 7.08 -17.77 7.00
CA GLY A 179 6.25 -16.74 6.38
C GLY A 179 6.66 -15.36 6.87
N SER A 180 7.96 -15.13 7.04
CA SER A 180 8.43 -13.86 7.57
C SER A 180 8.25 -12.71 6.58
N LEU A 181 7.73 -11.62 7.11
CA LEU A 181 7.67 -10.34 6.43
C LEU A 181 8.36 -9.31 7.30
N VAL A 182 9.34 -8.61 6.71
CA VAL A 182 10.22 -7.68 7.41
C VAL A 182 10.13 -6.33 6.74
N ALA A 183 10.01 -5.25 7.52
CA ALA A 183 10.18 -3.90 6.99
C ALA A 183 11.66 -3.51 7.05
N VAL A 184 12.17 -2.90 6.00
CA VAL A 184 13.57 -2.48 5.85
C VAL A 184 13.60 -0.97 5.65
N SER A 185 14.41 -0.28 6.46
CA SER A 185 14.56 1.17 6.32
C SER A 185 15.97 1.66 6.62
N PRO A 186 16.43 2.69 5.89
CA PRO A 186 17.59 3.47 6.28
C PRO A 186 17.19 4.44 7.41
N LEU A 187 18.11 4.67 8.34
CA LEU A 187 17.95 5.62 9.45
C LEU A 187 18.79 6.88 9.21
N ASP A 188 18.48 7.98 9.88
CA ASP A 188 19.23 9.25 9.73
C ASP A 188 20.73 9.13 10.06
N ASP A 189 21.10 8.23 10.96
CA ASP A 189 22.50 7.97 11.33
C ASP A 189 23.26 7.09 10.31
N GLY A 190 22.67 6.83 9.14
CA GLY A 190 23.29 6.02 8.10
C GLY A 190 23.30 4.51 8.39
N SER A 191 22.58 4.05 9.42
CA SER A 191 22.34 2.62 9.64
C SER A 191 21.13 2.10 8.86
N VAL A 192 21.00 0.78 8.79
CA VAL A 192 19.85 0.06 8.23
C VAL A 192 19.18 -0.70 9.36
N CYS A 193 17.86 -0.57 9.47
CA CYS A 193 17.05 -1.20 10.50
C CYS A 193 15.98 -2.12 9.90
N LEU A 194 15.71 -3.22 10.60
CA LEU A 194 14.77 -4.25 10.22
C LEU A 194 13.69 -4.41 11.30
N TRP A 195 12.41 -4.46 10.91
CA TRP A 195 11.28 -4.71 11.82
C TRP A 195 10.49 -5.93 11.42
N ASP A 196 9.98 -6.68 12.40
CA ASP A 196 9.11 -7.83 12.15
C ASP A 196 7.65 -7.40 11.93
N VAL A 197 7.14 -7.53 10.71
CA VAL A 197 5.78 -7.08 10.36
C VAL A 197 4.72 -8.07 10.83
N ASN A 198 5.03 -9.37 10.79
CA ASN A 198 4.09 -10.45 11.10
C ASN A 198 4.27 -11.01 12.52
N GLY A 199 5.36 -10.69 13.21
CA GLY A 199 5.69 -11.28 14.53
C GLY A 199 6.18 -12.73 14.43
N THR A 200 6.81 -13.07 13.31
CA THR A 200 7.29 -14.43 13.02
C THR A 200 8.70 -14.71 13.54
N ARG A 201 9.52 -13.68 13.65
CA ARG A 201 10.93 -13.71 14.10
C ARG A 201 11.12 -13.06 15.47
N GLY A 202 10.13 -12.32 15.96
CA GLY A 202 10.14 -11.64 17.24
C GLY A 202 8.77 -11.10 17.60
N LYS A 203 8.74 -9.97 18.31
CA LYS A 203 7.48 -9.25 18.58
C LYS A 203 7.02 -8.56 17.30
N ARG A 204 5.73 -8.68 16.99
CA ARG A 204 5.12 -7.96 15.87
C ARG A 204 5.31 -6.45 16.06
N GLY A 205 5.82 -5.77 15.04
CA GLY A 205 6.19 -4.36 15.06
C GLY A 205 7.52 -4.04 15.74
N GLY A 206 8.24 -5.03 16.28
CA GLY A 206 9.52 -4.83 16.97
C GLY A 206 10.73 -4.85 16.03
N ILE A 207 11.82 -4.22 16.46
CA ILE A 207 13.10 -4.22 15.75
C ILE A 207 13.75 -5.60 15.87
N ILE A 208 14.07 -6.20 14.73
CA ILE A 208 14.80 -7.48 14.63
C ILE A 208 16.29 -7.21 14.74
N ALA A 209 16.79 -6.25 13.97
CA ALA A 209 18.21 -5.94 13.87
C ALA A 209 18.45 -4.53 13.35
N THR A 210 19.58 -3.96 13.72
CA THR A 210 20.07 -2.67 13.24
C THR A 210 21.56 -2.81 12.91
N SER A 211 21.97 -2.27 11.77
CA SER A 211 23.36 -2.31 11.34
C SER A 211 24.23 -1.38 12.20
N LYS A 212 25.54 -1.38 11.95
CA LYS A 212 26.40 -0.31 12.44
C LYS A 212 25.95 1.04 11.86
N PRO A 213 26.11 2.16 12.60
CA PRO A 213 25.89 3.50 12.05
C PRO A 213 26.88 3.79 10.93
N ASP A 214 26.57 4.80 10.11
CA ASP A 214 27.39 5.30 9.01
C ASP A 214 27.65 4.32 7.83
N ILE A 215 27.08 3.10 7.80
CA ILE A 215 27.34 2.16 6.69
C ILE A 215 26.85 2.69 5.33
N LEU A 216 25.81 3.53 5.34
CA LEU A 216 25.23 4.17 4.16
C LEU A 216 25.93 5.48 3.78
N PHE A 217 26.89 5.96 4.57
CA PHE A 217 27.68 7.14 4.23
C PHE A 217 29.01 6.75 3.57
N ILE A 218 29.47 7.62 2.68
CA ILE A 218 30.76 7.47 2.01
C ILE A 218 31.66 8.56 2.56
N ASP A 219 32.64 8.16 3.36
CA ASP A 219 33.71 9.04 3.78
C ASP A 219 34.72 9.17 2.63
N GLY A 220 34.95 10.39 2.16
CA GLY A 220 35.99 10.67 1.17
C GLY A 220 37.38 10.42 1.76
N ARG A 221 38.40 10.26 0.90
CA ARG A 221 39.80 10.21 1.35
C ARG A 221 40.18 11.57 1.95
N GLY A 222 40.62 11.56 3.20
CA GLY A 222 40.92 12.77 3.95
C GLY A 222 39.65 13.44 4.48
N ASP A 223 39.80 14.21 5.55
CA ASP A 223 38.77 14.84 6.39
C ASP A 223 37.82 15.81 5.64
N GLN A 224 37.82 15.83 4.31
CA GLN A 224 37.05 16.71 3.42
C GLN A 224 35.53 16.45 3.49
N ASN A 225 35.10 15.21 3.78
CA ASN A 225 33.67 14.89 3.95
C ASN A 225 33.12 15.19 5.35
N THR A 226 33.95 15.59 6.32
CA THR A 226 33.43 16.07 7.62
C THR A 226 32.69 17.41 7.52
N ARG A 227 32.84 18.12 6.39
CA ARG A 227 32.15 19.39 6.11
C ARG A 227 30.79 19.23 5.42
N ARG A 228 30.50 18.08 4.78
CA ARG A 228 29.16 17.78 4.27
C ARG A 228 28.35 17.20 5.41
N SER A 229 27.14 17.69 5.65
CA SER A 229 26.26 17.06 6.65
C SER A 229 26.00 15.61 6.23
N LYS A 230 26.51 14.65 7.00
CA LYS A 230 26.15 13.21 6.91
C LYS A 230 24.66 13.07 7.23
N LYS A 231 23.82 13.21 6.21
CA LYS A 231 22.37 13.06 6.29
C LYS A 231 21.86 12.36 5.05
N ILE A 232 20.92 11.46 5.25
CA ILE A 232 20.15 10.82 4.17
C ILE A 232 19.14 11.83 3.63
N ASP A 233 18.95 11.87 2.31
CA ASP A 233 18.04 12.81 1.66
C ASP A 233 16.59 12.62 2.14
N THR A 234 16.06 13.62 2.83
CA THR A 234 14.69 13.62 3.37
C THR A 234 13.61 13.74 2.27
N GLY A 235 14.01 14.12 1.06
CA GLY A 235 13.11 14.38 -0.07
C GLY A 235 12.76 13.15 -0.91
N VAL A 236 13.53 12.06 -0.83
CA VAL A 236 13.40 10.89 -1.69
C VAL A 236 12.48 9.86 -1.02
N THR A 237 11.28 9.65 -1.57
CA THR A 237 10.31 8.70 -1.01
C THR A 237 10.61 7.24 -1.39
N GLU A 238 11.02 7.02 -2.63
CA GLU A 238 11.40 5.71 -3.17
C GLU A 238 12.93 5.53 -3.10
N CYS A 239 13.50 5.60 -1.90
CA CYS A 239 14.94 5.49 -1.65
C CYS A 239 15.42 4.07 -1.32
N VAL A 240 14.50 3.11 -1.16
CA VAL A 240 14.81 1.72 -0.78
C VAL A 240 14.14 0.76 -1.73
N SER A 241 14.91 -0.17 -2.27
CA SER A 241 14.40 -1.28 -3.08
C SER A 241 14.99 -2.59 -2.60
N VAL A 242 14.20 -3.67 -2.56
CA VAL A 242 14.62 -4.94 -1.98
C VAL A 242 14.56 -6.04 -3.02
N ASN A 243 15.62 -6.85 -3.06
CA ASN A 243 15.67 -8.10 -3.79
C ASN A 243 15.43 -9.27 -2.82
N ASN A 244 14.24 -9.85 -2.90
CA ASN A 244 13.81 -10.97 -2.05
C ASN A 244 14.55 -12.28 -2.35
N SER A 245 15.03 -12.53 -3.57
CA SER A 245 15.70 -13.78 -3.93
C SER A 245 17.15 -13.81 -3.44
N ASN A 246 17.84 -12.66 -3.52
CA ASN A 246 19.24 -12.55 -3.10
C ASN A 246 19.40 -12.08 -1.64
N ASN A 247 18.31 -11.78 -0.93
CA ASN A 247 18.33 -11.22 0.42
C ASN A 247 19.16 -9.92 0.51
N ARG A 248 19.03 -9.04 -0.49
CA ARG A 248 19.77 -7.77 -0.57
C ARG A 248 18.82 -6.60 -0.67
N ALA A 249 19.21 -5.47 -0.12
CA ALA A 249 18.53 -4.19 -0.32
C ALA A 249 19.47 -3.19 -0.96
N VAL A 250 18.87 -2.28 -1.70
CA VAL A 250 19.56 -1.20 -2.39
C VAL A 250 18.99 0.12 -1.90
N PHE A 251 19.89 1.00 -1.48
CA PHE A 251 19.57 2.30 -0.89
C PHE A 251 20.10 3.42 -1.78
N ALA A 252 19.25 4.40 -2.09
CA ALA A 252 19.65 5.65 -2.72
C ALA A 252 20.01 6.67 -1.64
N VAL A 253 21.25 7.16 -1.68
CA VAL A 253 21.77 8.21 -0.81
C VAL A 253 22.52 9.22 -1.66
N GLN A 254 21.97 10.42 -1.82
CA GLN A 254 22.49 11.47 -2.70
C GLN A 254 22.64 10.94 -4.13
N SER A 255 23.86 10.95 -4.69
CA SER A 255 24.19 10.41 -6.00
C SER A 255 24.68 8.96 -5.96
N HIS A 256 24.54 8.27 -4.84
CA HIS A 256 25.11 6.94 -4.63
C HIS A 256 24.02 5.90 -4.38
N LEU A 257 24.24 4.74 -4.96
CA LEU A 257 23.42 3.55 -4.83
C LEU A 257 24.22 2.51 -4.06
N ILE A 258 23.73 2.15 -2.87
CA ILE A 258 24.46 1.29 -1.92
C ILE A 258 23.69 -0.01 -1.78
N GLU A 259 24.33 -1.11 -2.14
CA GLU A 259 23.79 -2.47 -1.99
C GLU A 259 24.25 -3.04 -0.65
N VAL A 260 23.30 -3.52 0.16
CA VAL A 260 23.53 -4.07 1.50
C VAL A 260 22.95 -5.48 1.56
N ASP A 261 23.72 -6.41 2.09
CA ASP A 261 23.26 -7.76 2.41
C ASP A 261 22.39 -7.70 3.67
N LEU A 262 21.12 -8.07 3.57
CA LEU A 262 20.17 -8.00 4.69
C LEU A 262 20.40 -9.07 5.74
N SER A 263 21.12 -10.15 5.40
CA SER A 263 21.45 -11.22 6.35
C SER A 263 22.58 -10.81 7.29
N ARG A 264 23.55 -10.04 6.78
CA ARG A 264 24.74 -9.58 7.52
C ARG A 264 24.67 -8.13 7.95
N LEU A 265 23.79 -7.34 7.33
CA LEU A 265 23.71 -5.88 7.47
C LEU A 265 25.03 -5.18 7.15
N GLU A 266 25.69 -5.64 6.09
CA GLU A 266 26.97 -5.12 5.59
C GLU A 266 26.85 -4.70 4.12
N VAL A 267 27.60 -3.66 3.75
CA VAL A 267 27.64 -3.15 2.38
C VAL A 267 28.36 -4.13 1.47
N VAL A 268 27.73 -4.48 0.36
CA VAL A 268 28.29 -5.37 -0.67
C VAL A 268 28.86 -4.57 -1.84
N ASN A 269 28.13 -3.56 -2.30
CA ASN A 269 28.50 -2.80 -3.49
C ASN A 269 28.07 -1.33 -3.36
N ARG A 270 28.76 -0.45 -4.10
CA ARG A 270 28.49 0.98 -4.18
C ARG A 270 28.62 1.42 -5.63
N HIS A 271 27.60 2.11 -6.14
CA HIS A 271 27.58 2.66 -7.49
C HIS A 271 27.26 4.15 -7.43
N SER A 272 28.07 4.99 -8.07
CA SER A 272 27.87 6.44 -8.14
C SER A 272 27.24 6.83 -9.46
N PHE A 273 26.30 7.77 -9.42
CA PHE A 273 25.73 8.45 -10.58
C PHE A 273 26.22 9.90 -10.63
N GLU A 274 26.13 10.51 -11.82
CA GLU A 274 26.56 11.89 -12.05
C GLU A 274 25.66 12.91 -11.31
N TRP A 275 24.39 12.54 -11.12
CA TRP A 275 23.37 13.37 -10.50
C TRP A 275 22.73 12.67 -9.29
N SER A 276 22.13 13.47 -8.40
CA SER A 276 21.41 12.91 -7.25
C SER A 276 20.24 12.03 -7.72
N ILE A 277 20.13 10.88 -7.07
CA ILE A 277 19.04 9.92 -7.26
C ILE A 277 17.79 10.49 -6.59
N THR A 278 16.68 10.51 -7.32
CA THR A 278 15.39 11.04 -6.84
C THR A 278 14.33 9.97 -6.65
N THR A 279 14.50 8.79 -7.27
CA THR A 279 13.56 7.67 -7.15
C THR A 279 14.19 6.37 -7.65
N LEU A 280 13.79 5.25 -7.08
CA LEU A 280 14.18 3.90 -7.49
C LEU A 280 12.96 3.10 -7.92
N SER A 281 13.10 2.25 -8.94
CA SER A 281 12.10 1.22 -9.23
C SER A 281 12.20 0.05 -8.24
N GLN A 282 11.11 -0.71 -8.09
CA GLN A 282 11.17 -2.00 -7.43
C GLN A 282 12.14 -2.94 -8.17
N ILE A 283 12.97 -3.67 -7.43
CA ILE A 283 13.84 -4.71 -8.00
C ILE A 283 12.98 -5.92 -8.32
N GLN A 284 13.15 -6.43 -9.54
CA GLN A 284 12.49 -7.64 -10.00
C GLN A 284 13.51 -8.62 -10.55
N GLU A 285 13.21 -9.91 -10.41
CA GLU A 285 14.10 -10.96 -10.85
C GLU A 285 14.20 -10.99 -12.37
N GLY A 286 15.43 -11.12 -12.89
CA GLY A 286 15.68 -11.22 -14.32
C GLY A 286 15.80 -9.89 -15.08
N VAL A 287 15.50 -8.76 -14.45
CA VAL A 287 15.38 -7.45 -15.11
C VAL A 287 16.29 -6.39 -14.45
N PRO A 288 16.93 -5.49 -15.22
CA PRO A 288 17.70 -4.39 -14.64
C PRO A 288 16.80 -3.41 -13.88
N MET A 289 17.27 -2.95 -12.72
CA MET A 289 16.59 -1.92 -11.94
C MET A 289 16.68 -0.57 -12.65
N THR A 290 15.63 0.24 -12.57
CA THR A 290 15.63 1.59 -13.14
C THR A 290 15.88 2.63 -12.05
N VAL A 291 16.86 3.49 -12.27
CA VAL A 291 17.25 4.57 -11.35
C VAL A 291 16.86 5.91 -11.97
N GLY A 292 16.03 6.68 -11.27
CA GLY A 292 15.71 8.05 -11.64
C GLY A 292 16.65 9.02 -10.93
N THR A 293 17.37 9.83 -11.69
CA THR A 293 18.20 10.92 -11.18
C THR A 293 17.53 12.27 -11.47
N SER A 294 18.09 13.35 -10.92
CA SER A 294 17.57 14.70 -11.13
C SER A 294 17.46 15.10 -12.60
N LEU A 295 18.29 14.55 -13.50
CA LEU A 295 18.33 14.92 -14.92
C LEU A 295 18.15 13.75 -15.90
N GLY A 296 17.98 12.52 -15.42
CA GLY A 296 17.84 11.38 -16.32
C GLY A 296 17.37 10.10 -15.67
N ILE A 297 17.22 9.07 -16.50
CA ILE A 297 16.86 7.71 -16.10
C ILE A 297 17.98 6.78 -16.55
N HIS A 298 18.36 5.84 -15.69
CA HIS A 298 19.43 4.87 -15.93
C HIS A 298 18.90 3.45 -15.69
N LEU A 299 19.46 2.47 -16.42
CA LEU A 299 19.21 1.05 -16.17
C LEU A 299 20.44 0.43 -15.52
N GLN A 300 20.26 -0.09 -14.30
CA GLN A 300 21.28 -0.77 -13.52
C GLN A 300 21.02 -2.28 -13.53
N ASP A 301 21.88 -3.05 -14.21
CA ASP A 301 21.91 -4.51 -14.05
C ASP A 301 22.95 -4.89 -13.00
N PHE A 302 22.53 -5.60 -11.95
CA PHE A 302 23.43 -6.09 -10.89
C PHE A 302 24.22 -7.34 -11.31
N ARG A 303 23.83 -7.99 -12.42
CA ARG A 303 24.54 -9.14 -12.99
C ARG A 303 25.64 -8.72 -13.96
N ALA A 304 25.52 -7.51 -14.53
CA ALA A 304 26.59 -6.97 -15.34
C ALA A 304 27.82 -6.78 -14.43
N PRO A 305 29.03 -7.16 -14.88
CA PRO A 305 30.23 -6.81 -14.14
C PRO A 305 30.19 -5.30 -13.93
N SER A 306 30.41 -4.85 -12.70
CA SER A 306 30.67 -3.43 -12.44
C SER A 306 31.74 -3.03 -13.43
N GLN A 307 31.36 -2.26 -14.45
CA GLN A 307 32.35 -1.55 -15.24
C GLN A 307 32.98 -0.63 -14.21
N PHE A 308 34.14 -1.06 -13.70
CA PHE A 308 34.95 -0.26 -12.82
C PHE A 308 35.21 1.03 -13.59
N HIS A 309 34.42 2.09 -13.33
CA HIS A 309 34.97 3.43 -13.33
C HIS A 309 36.09 3.32 -12.31
N GLY A 310 37.30 3.11 -12.83
CA GLY A 310 38.43 2.74 -12.00
C GLY A 310 38.52 3.72 -10.85
N ASP A 311 38.46 3.18 -9.64
CA ASP A 311 39.52 3.45 -8.68
C ASP A 311 40.80 3.18 -9.48
N VAL A 312 41.30 4.24 -10.15
CA VAL A 312 42.63 4.22 -10.74
C VAL A 312 43.47 3.84 -9.55
N VAL A 313 43.95 2.59 -9.56
CA VAL A 313 45.10 2.21 -8.75
C VAL A 313 46.13 3.25 -9.12
N GLU A 314 46.22 4.25 -8.25
CA GLU A 314 47.26 5.24 -8.19
C GLU A 314 48.52 4.41 -8.06
N ARG A 315 49.10 4.07 -9.22
CA ARG A 315 50.49 3.70 -9.31
C ARG A 315 51.22 4.93 -8.81
N LEU A 316 51.45 4.93 -7.50
CA LEU A 316 52.51 5.65 -6.83
C LEU A 316 53.71 5.60 -7.76
N ASP A 317 54.02 6.71 -8.43
CA ASP A 317 55.34 7.07 -8.97
C ASP A 317 55.37 8.43 -9.69
N ILE A 318 54.43 9.36 -9.45
CA ILE A 318 54.60 10.76 -9.89
C ILE A 318 54.04 11.72 -8.82
N PRO A 319 54.89 12.50 -8.12
CA PRO A 319 54.42 13.48 -7.13
C PRO A 319 54.03 14.77 -7.84
N GLY A 320 52.75 15.14 -7.74
CA GLY A 320 52.25 16.48 -8.03
C GLY A 320 51.32 16.59 -9.23
N GLU A 321 50.04 16.22 -9.06
CA GLU A 321 48.96 16.79 -9.85
C GLU A 321 47.69 16.84 -8.99
N GLU A 322 47.14 18.04 -8.82
CA GLU A 322 45.92 18.30 -8.07
C GLU A 322 44.72 17.57 -8.70
N ASP A 323 43.89 16.91 -7.89
CA ASP A 323 42.67 16.22 -8.32
C ASP A 323 41.67 17.21 -8.93
N ASN A 324 41.69 17.34 -10.25
CA ASN A 324 40.76 18.17 -10.99
C ASN A 324 39.37 17.52 -11.01
N PRO A 325 38.31 18.15 -10.42
CA PRO A 325 36.94 17.62 -10.41
C PRO A 325 36.30 17.54 -11.81
N PHE A 326 37.00 18.03 -12.83
CA PHE A 326 36.62 18.00 -14.24
C PHE A 326 37.14 16.76 -14.99
N LYS A 327 37.90 15.86 -14.36
CA LYS A 327 38.48 14.68 -15.05
C LYS A 327 37.40 13.72 -15.60
N GLY A 328 36.26 13.61 -14.94
CA GLY A 328 35.09 12.85 -15.42
C GLY A 328 34.36 13.49 -16.62
N ILE A 329 34.56 14.79 -16.88
CA ILE A 329 34.03 15.46 -18.08
C ILE A 329 34.84 15.07 -19.33
N PHE A 330 36.11 14.70 -19.15
CA PHE A 330 37.02 14.29 -20.20
C PHE A 330 37.29 12.78 -20.22
N ASP A 331 36.48 11.97 -19.53
CA ASP A 331 36.55 10.51 -19.62
C ASP A 331 36.20 10.11 -21.07
N PRO A 332 37.12 9.48 -21.82
CA PRO A 332 36.89 9.10 -23.21
C PRO A 332 35.85 7.97 -23.34
N ASN A 333 35.45 7.34 -22.24
CA ASN A 333 34.42 6.32 -22.24
C ASN A 333 33.03 6.97 -22.25
N PRO A 334 32.16 6.64 -23.23
CA PRO A 334 30.80 7.17 -23.24
C PRO A 334 30.06 6.71 -21.99
N LEU A 335 29.32 7.63 -21.37
CA LEU A 335 28.39 7.32 -20.30
C LEU A 335 27.50 6.13 -20.71
N PRO A 336 27.17 5.21 -19.79
CA PRO A 336 26.15 4.21 -20.04
C PRO A 336 24.89 4.87 -20.61
N PRO A 337 24.17 4.21 -21.54
CA PRO A 337 23.00 4.81 -22.16
C PRO A 337 22.00 5.22 -21.07
N TYR A 338 21.73 6.52 -20.99
CA TYR A 338 20.76 7.13 -20.08
C TYR A 338 19.73 7.92 -20.88
N ALA A 339 18.50 7.96 -20.39
CA ALA A 339 17.47 8.81 -20.98
C ALA A 339 17.50 10.18 -20.30
N SER A 340 17.81 11.23 -21.05
CA SER A 340 17.78 12.60 -20.54
C SER A 340 16.33 13.06 -20.33
N LEU A 341 16.08 13.69 -19.19
CA LEU A 341 14.79 14.29 -18.86
C LEU A 341 14.87 15.81 -19.05
N SER A 342 13.94 16.37 -19.82
CA SER A 342 13.87 17.81 -20.07
C SER A 342 13.40 18.61 -18.86
N GLN A 343 12.66 17.97 -17.94
CA GLN A 343 12.22 18.54 -16.68
C GLN A 343 12.73 17.67 -15.52
N PRO A 344 13.37 18.27 -14.51
CA PRO A 344 13.98 17.51 -13.44
C PRO A 344 12.93 16.88 -12.51
N THR A 345 13.32 15.79 -11.85
CA THR A 345 12.62 15.08 -10.75
C THR A 345 11.53 14.06 -11.12
N PRO A 346 11.92 12.88 -11.65
CA PRO A 346 11.07 11.70 -11.55
C PRO A 346 10.83 11.35 -10.08
N THR A 347 9.58 11.01 -9.74
CA THR A 347 9.13 10.70 -8.38
C THR A 347 8.76 9.23 -8.23
N SER A 348 8.24 8.61 -9.30
CA SER A 348 7.80 7.22 -9.30
C SER A 348 8.13 6.55 -10.62
N ILE A 349 8.72 5.36 -10.54
CA ILE A 349 9.06 4.51 -11.68
C ILE A 349 8.39 3.16 -11.47
N LEU A 350 7.64 2.71 -12.46
CA LEU A 350 6.90 1.46 -12.42
C LEU A 350 7.22 0.60 -13.64
N HIS A 351 7.56 -0.66 -13.40
CA HIS A 351 7.62 -1.68 -14.44
C HIS A 351 6.26 -2.36 -14.53
N LEU A 352 5.70 -2.46 -15.73
CA LEU A 352 4.33 -2.93 -15.88
C LEU A 352 4.27 -4.46 -15.72
N PRO A 353 3.36 -5.01 -14.89
CA PRO A 353 3.25 -6.47 -14.70
C PRO A 353 2.76 -7.15 -16.00
N ARG A 354 3.15 -8.41 -16.23
CA ARG A 354 2.58 -9.22 -17.31
C ARG A 354 1.17 -9.72 -16.93
N PRO A 355 0.28 -9.93 -17.92
CA PRO A 355 -0.95 -10.67 -17.71
C PRO A 355 -0.62 -12.17 -17.60
N ALA A 356 -1.35 -12.90 -16.76
CA ALA A 356 -1.03 -14.21 -16.18
C ALA A 356 -0.16 -14.11 -14.91
N GLY A 357 -0.60 -14.77 -13.84
CA GLY A 357 -0.14 -14.66 -12.45
C GLY A 357 1.33 -15.00 -12.14
N ASP A 358 2.22 -14.95 -13.13
CA ASP A 358 3.65 -14.90 -12.92
C ASP A 358 4.04 -13.45 -12.55
N ASN A 359 4.77 -13.26 -11.45
CA ASN A 359 5.30 -11.96 -11.01
C ASN A 359 6.36 -11.36 -11.96
N ALA A 360 6.39 -11.78 -13.22
CA ALA A 360 7.24 -11.23 -14.24
C ALA A 360 6.69 -9.88 -14.72
N VAL A 361 7.58 -8.93 -14.91
CA VAL A 361 7.27 -7.66 -15.58
C VAL A 361 7.49 -7.72 -17.07
N SER A 362 6.70 -6.93 -17.79
CA SER A 362 6.96 -6.64 -19.20
C SER A 362 8.15 -5.70 -19.34
N ASP A 363 8.52 -5.44 -20.58
CA ASP A 363 9.57 -4.49 -20.93
C ASP A 363 9.15 -3.02 -20.82
N ASP A 364 7.89 -2.76 -20.48
CA ASP A 364 7.35 -1.41 -20.35
C ASP A 364 7.72 -0.78 -19.00
N ILE A 365 8.35 0.39 -19.06
CA ILE A 365 8.69 1.22 -17.92
C ILE A 365 7.90 2.53 -18.04
N TYR A 366 7.08 2.81 -17.03
CA TYR A 366 6.37 4.07 -16.89
C TYR A 366 7.04 4.95 -15.84
N VAL A 367 7.29 6.20 -16.19
CA VAL A 367 7.94 7.18 -15.31
C VAL A 367 7.04 8.40 -15.14
N ALA A 368 6.77 8.73 -13.89
CA ALA A 368 6.02 9.90 -13.45
C ALA A 368 6.88 10.79 -12.55
N GLY A 369 6.52 12.06 -12.48
CA GLY A 369 7.33 13.05 -11.78
C GLY A 369 6.63 14.39 -11.61
N ARG A 370 7.44 15.41 -11.31
CA ARG A 370 6.99 16.82 -11.27
C ARG A 370 6.82 17.44 -12.66
N PHE A 371 6.41 16.63 -13.64
CA PHE A 371 6.09 17.01 -15.01
C PHE A 371 4.70 16.49 -15.37
N SER A 372 4.08 17.03 -16.43
CA SER A 372 2.66 16.81 -16.73
C SER A 372 2.32 15.47 -17.36
N ASN A 373 3.32 14.70 -17.78
CA ASN A 373 3.14 13.50 -18.59
C ASN A 373 3.60 12.27 -17.81
N ILE A 374 3.07 11.10 -18.14
CA ILE A 374 3.70 9.82 -17.79
C ILE A 374 4.48 9.38 -19.01
N LEU A 375 5.80 9.23 -18.87
CA LEU A 375 6.68 8.82 -19.95
C LEU A 375 6.72 7.31 -20.02
N HIS A 376 6.59 6.76 -21.22
CA HIS A 376 6.65 5.32 -21.48
C HIS A 376 7.92 4.99 -22.25
N TYR A 377 8.73 4.13 -21.65
CA TYR A 377 9.93 3.55 -22.21
C TYR A 377 9.75 2.05 -22.37
N ASP A 378 10.43 1.48 -23.36
CA ASP A 378 10.61 0.04 -23.50
C ASP A 378 12.09 -0.28 -23.22
N ARG A 379 12.35 -1.25 -22.33
CA ARG A 379 13.70 -1.70 -21.99
C ARG A 379 14.54 -2.06 -23.22
N ARG A 380 13.92 -2.65 -24.25
CA ARG A 380 14.59 -3.09 -25.49
C ARG A 380 15.03 -1.91 -26.37
N HIS A 381 14.32 -0.80 -26.28
CA HIS A 381 14.53 0.41 -27.09
C HIS A 381 15.12 1.57 -26.29
N PHE A 382 15.47 1.34 -25.02
CA PHE A 382 16.04 2.32 -24.12
C PHE A 382 17.34 2.90 -24.70
N PRO A 383 17.56 4.24 -24.67
CA PRO A 383 16.86 5.27 -23.90
C PRO A 383 15.71 6.02 -24.62
N LYS A 384 15.21 5.51 -25.76
CA LYS A 384 14.19 6.23 -26.53
C LYS A 384 12.81 6.15 -25.87
N ILE A 385 12.09 7.27 -25.88
CA ILE A 385 10.68 7.33 -25.45
C ILE A 385 9.82 6.64 -26.52
N VAL A 386 9.04 5.64 -26.10
CA VAL A 386 8.09 4.93 -26.96
C VAL A 386 6.78 5.69 -27.06
N GLY A 387 6.30 6.21 -25.93
CA GLY A 387 5.04 6.93 -25.84
C GLY A 387 4.97 7.87 -24.64
N SER A 388 3.88 8.62 -24.57
CA SER A 388 3.60 9.45 -23.39
C SER A 388 2.10 9.59 -23.16
N ILE A 389 1.69 9.59 -21.89
CA ILE A 389 0.31 9.82 -21.46
C ILE A 389 0.23 11.22 -20.87
N TYR A 390 -0.63 12.08 -21.42
CA TYR A 390 -0.85 13.42 -20.88
C TYR A 390 -1.78 13.37 -19.66
N SER A 391 -1.20 13.50 -18.47
CA SER A 391 -1.99 13.69 -17.25
C SER A 391 -2.40 15.15 -17.13
N GLY A 392 -1.45 16.09 -17.12
CA GLY A 392 -1.66 17.49 -16.74
C GLY A 392 -1.61 17.73 -15.23
N SER A 393 -1.46 16.68 -14.43
CA SER A 393 -1.22 16.72 -12.98
C SER A 393 0.27 16.46 -12.68
N ARG A 394 0.72 16.79 -11.46
CA ARG A 394 2.04 16.39 -10.97
C ARG A 394 1.88 15.12 -10.16
N LEU A 395 2.42 14.03 -10.68
CA LEU A 395 2.20 12.69 -10.14
C LEU A 395 3.30 12.35 -9.13
N SER A 396 2.90 11.77 -8.01
CA SER A 396 3.77 11.38 -6.89
C SER A 396 4.00 9.87 -6.85
N SER A 397 3.02 9.08 -7.29
CA SER A 397 3.03 7.62 -7.14
C SER A 397 2.26 6.94 -8.27
N LEU A 398 2.77 5.79 -8.71
CA LEU A 398 2.18 4.90 -9.70
C LEU A 398 1.96 3.50 -9.11
N ALA A 399 0.88 2.85 -9.50
CA ALA A 399 0.61 1.43 -9.26
C ALA A 399 0.02 0.80 -10.54
N ALA A 400 0.10 -0.52 -10.70
CA ALA A 400 -0.50 -1.20 -11.84
C ALA A 400 -1.21 -2.49 -11.43
N LEU A 401 -2.24 -2.85 -12.18
CA LEU A 401 -2.95 -4.12 -12.09
C LEU A 401 -2.80 -4.88 -13.41
N PRO A 402 -2.61 -6.20 -13.38
CA PRO A 402 -2.47 -7.05 -14.58
C PRO A 402 -3.84 -7.37 -15.22
N TYR A 403 -4.79 -6.43 -15.14
CA TYR A 403 -6.16 -6.60 -15.60
C TYR A 403 -6.62 -5.40 -16.42
N PRO A 404 -7.51 -5.59 -17.41
CA PRO A 404 -7.98 -4.51 -18.27
C PRO A 404 -8.88 -3.53 -17.52
N PHE A 405 -8.89 -2.28 -17.99
CA PHE A 405 -9.77 -1.22 -17.49
C PHE A 405 -10.42 -0.45 -18.64
N SER A 406 -11.73 -0.24 -18.53
CA SER A 406 -12.53 0.53 -19.47
C SER A 406 -13.42 1.51 -18.72
N THR A 407 -13.18 2.81 -18.90
CA THR A 407 -13.99 3.88 -18.29
C THR A 407 -15.46 3.77 -18.67
N LEU A 408 -15.75 3.47 -19.94
CA LEU A 408 -17.13 3.37 -20.44
C LEU A 408 -17.86 2.22 -19.75
N ASP A 409 -17.23 1.06 -19.65
CA ASP A 409 -17.83 -0.10 -18.98
C ASP A 409 -18.02 0.17 -17.49
N HIS A 410 -17.04 0.79 -16.82
CA HIS A 410 -17.16 1.17 -15.41
C HIS A 410 -18.26 2.22 -15.17
N GLU A 411 -18.49 3.15 -16.09
CA GLU A 411 -19.59 4.12 -16.01
C GLU A 411 -20.96 3.47 -16.09
N VAL A 412 -21.16 2.54 -17.03
CA VAL A 412 -22.40 1.77 -17.16
C VAL A 412 -22.57 0.83 -15.95
N ARG A 413 -21.49 0.20 -15.52
CA ARG A 413 -21.48 -0.64 -14.31
C ARG A 413 -21.89 0.14 -13.08
N ARG A 414 -21.37 1.36 -12.84
CA ARG A 414 -21.80 2.23 -11.72
C ARG A 414 -23.30 2.51 -11.69
N ARG A 415 -23.98 2.36 -12.82
CA ARG A 415 -25.44 2.53 -12.92
C ARG A 415 -26.23 1.23 -12.74
N GLY A 416 -25.55 0.08 -12.64
CA GLY A 416 -26.19 -1.24 -12.58
C GLY A 416 -26.96 -1.58 -13.85
N GLU A 417 -26.47 -1.12 -15.01
CA GLU A 417 -27.15 -1.23 -16.31
C GLU A 417 -26.55 -2.33 -17.20
N LEU A 418 -25.33 -2.82 -16.91
CA LEU A 418 -24.67 -3.85 -17.72
C LEU A 418 -25.24 -5.24 -17.40
N THR A 419 -25.38 -6.12 -18.39
CA THR A 419 -25.77 -7.52 -18.15
C THR A 419 -24.63 -8.31 -17.51
N ALA A 420 -24.94 -9.36 -16.74
CA ALA A 420 -23.91 -10.18 -16.08
C ALA A 420 -22.95 -10.85 -17.07
N GLU A 421 -23.46 -11.32 -18.20
CA GLU A 421 -22.66 -11.87 -19.31
C GLU A 421 -21.67 -10.84 -19.85
N ARG A 422 -22.14 -9.61 -20.09
CA ARG A 422 -21.28 -8.54 -20.60
C ARG A 422 -20.23 -8.10 -19.58
N VAL A 423 -20.54 -8.11 -18.28
CA VAL A 423 -19.52 -7.91 -17.23
C VAL A 423 -18.43 -8.98 -17.32
N HIS A 424 -18.82 -10.25 -17.47
CA HIS A 424 -17.88 -11.35 -17.58
C HIS A 424 -17.01 -11.22 -18.82
N GLU A 425 -17.60 -10.90 -19.97
CA GLU A 425 -16.87 -10.59 -21.21
C GLU A 425 -15.87 -9.44 -20.99
N CYS A 426 -16.27 -8.31 -20.42
CA CYS A 426 -15.35 -7.17 -20.20
C CYS A 426 -14.17 -7.51 -19.28
N LYS A 427 -14.34 -8.46 -18.35
CA LYS A 427 -13.27 -8.91 -17.44
C LYS A 427 -12.36 -9.97 -18.05
N THR A 428 -12.85 -10.75 -19.02
CA THR A 428 -12.11 -11.84 -19.69
C THR A 428 -11.52 -11.43 -21.03
N ALA A 429 -12.11 -10.43 -21.68
CA ALA A 429 -11.70 -9.96 -22.98
C ALA A 429 -10.45 -9.08 -22.87
N GLY A 430 -9.29 -9.70 -23.06
CA GLY A 430 -8.08 -9.01 -23.45
C GLY A 430 -6.88 -9.22 -22.54
N SER A 431 -5.70 -8.90 -23.08
CA SER A 431 -4.42 -8.83 -22.35
C SER A 431 -4.14 -7.43 -21.81
N GLY A 432 -5.21 -6.65 -21.57
CA GLY A 432 -5.11 -5.26 -21.12
C GLY A 432 -4.62 -5.16 -19.68
N ARG A 433 -4.08 -4.01 -19.33
CA ARG A 433 -3.53 -3.70 -18.02
C ARG A 433 -4.06 -2.37 -17.54
N THR A 434 -4.03 -2.17 -16.23
CA THR A 434 -4.49 -0.91 -15.62
C THR A 434 -3.30 -0.22 -14.98
N LEU A 435 -3.09 1.05 -15.32
CA LEU A 435 -2.16 1.93 -14.64
C LEU A 435 -2.93 2.91 -13.77
N VAL A 436 -2.61 2.96 -12.49
CA VAL A 436 -3.19 3.87 -11.51
C VAL A 436 -2.14 4.90 -11.13
N ALA A 437 -2.51 6.17 -11.14
CA ALA A 437 -1.64 7.28 -10.84
C ALA A 437 -2.25 8.18 -9.76
N GLY A 438 -1.46 8.55 -8.77
CA GLY A 438 -1.81 9.50 -7.73
C GLY A 438 -0.92 10.74 -7.78
N GLY A 439 -1.49 11.90 -7.49
CA GLY A 439 -0.72 13.15 -7.41
C GLY A 439 -1.54 14.38 -7.03
N GLU A 440 -1.09 15.54 -7.51
CA GLU A 440 -1.79 16.82 -7.36
C GLU A 440 -2.24 17.41 -8.70
N TYR A 441 -3.49 17.89 -8.74
CA TYR A 441 -4.00 18.73 -9.79
C TYR A 441 -4.64 19.98 -9.17
N LYS A 442 -4.11 21.17 -9.49
CA LYS A 442 -4.58 22.44 -8.94
C LYS A 442 -4.76 22.40 -7.41
N THR A 443 -3.70 21.96 -6.71
CA THR A 443 -3.62 21.81 -5.23
C THR A 443 -4.62 20.84 -4.60
N LYS A 444 -5.33 20.04 -5.40
CA LYS A 444 -6.20 18.94 -4.95
C LYS A 444 -5.61 17.60 -5.33
N GLY A 445 -5.93 16.57 -4.55
CA GLY A 445 -5.48 15.22 -4.83
C GLY A 445 -6.19 14.67 -6.05
N SER A 446 -5.40 14.14 -6.99
CA SER A 446 -5.89 13.56 -8.23
C SER A 446 -5.58 12.07 -8.26
N LEU A 447 -6.63 11.25 -8.32
CA LEU A 447 -6.54 9.82 -8.60
C LEU A 447 -6.94 9.59 -10.05
N GLU A 448 -6.03 9.04 -10.85
CA GLU A 448 -6.24 8.78 -12.27
C GLU A 448 -6.04 7.30 -12.56
N VAL A 449 -6.92 6.72 -13.37
CA VAL A 449 -6.88 5.32 -13.79
C VAL A 449 -6.84 5.27 -15.31
N TYR A 450 -5.88 4.52 -15.85
CA TYR A 450 -5.60 4.40 -17.26
C TYR A 450 -5.71 2.94 -17.68
N GLY A 451 -6.56 2.67 -18.67
CA GLY A 451 -6.55 1.39 -19.37
C GLY A 451 -5.42 1.38 -20.39
N LEU A 452 -4.68 0.28 -20.45
CA LEU A 452 -3.59 0.04 -21.37
C LEU A 452 -3.87 -1.25 -22.16
N ASP A 453 -3.80 -1.17 -23.48
CA ASP A 453 -3.96 -2.32 -24.37
C ASP A 453 -2.71 -2.54 -25.22
N ALA A 454 -2.51 -3.77 -25.68
CA ALA A 454 -1.42 -4.10 -26.59
C ALA A 454 -1.76 -3.56 -27.98
N VAL A 455 -0.82 -2.84 -28.60
CA VAL A 455 -0.99 -2.33 -29.97
C VAL A 455 -1.03 -3.47 -30.99
N ASP A 456 -0.32 -4.57 -30.69
CA ASP A 456 -0.27 -5.79 -31.50
C ASP A 456 -1.01 -6.94 -30.81
N LEU A 457 -1.49 -7.93 -31.57
CA LEU A 457 -2.10 -9.17 -31.04
C LEU A 457 -1.10 -10.03 -30.22
N SER A 458 0.16 -9.62 -30.12
CA SER A 458 1.15 -10.22 -29.24
C SER A 458 1.05 -9.64 -27.83
N SER A 459 0.98 -10.50 -26.81
CA SER A 459 0.96 -10.14 -25.38
C SER A 459 2.15 -9.29 -24.90
N ASP A 460 3.22 -9.23 -25.71
CA ASP A 460 4.51 -8.58 -25.43
C ASP A 460 4.74 -7.29 -26.22
N GLY A 461 3.76 -6.84 -27.00
CA GLY A 461 3.84 -5.58 -27.73
C GLY A 461 3.80 -4.35 -26.80
N PRO A 462 4.24 -3.17 -27.28
CA PRO A 462 4.19 -1.95 -26.48
C PRO A 462 2.74 -1.63 -26.10
N MET A 463 2.56 -1.23 -24.84
CA MET A 463 1.26 -0.90 -24.27
C MET A 463 0.86 0.53 -24.61
N GLN A 464 -0.33 0.73 -25.18
CA GLN A 464 -0.88 2.05 -25.47
C GLN A 464 -2.14 2.31 -24.64
N GLN A 465 -2.30 3.57 -24.22
CA GLN A 465 -3.49 4.01 -23.51
C GLN A 465 -4.73 3.93 -24.40
N ASN A 466 -5.75 3.19 -23.95
CA ASN A 466 -7.06 3.07 -24.61
C ASN A 466 -8.17 3.78 -23.82
N SER A 467 -8.04 3.89 -22.50
CA SER A 467 -9.08 4.34 -21.59
C SER A 467 -8.53 5.21 -20.46
N THR A 468 -9.38 6.09 -19.93
CA THR A 468 -8.94 7.12 -18.99
C THR A 468 -10.08 7.53 -18.06
N MET A 469 -9.84 7.47 -16.75
CA MET A 469 -10.71 8.01 -15.73
C MET A 469 -9.86 8.94 -14.85
N LYS A 470 -10.34 10.16 -14.58
CA LYS A 470 -9.61 11.14 -13.78
C LYS A 470 -10.51 11.73 -12.69
N ASN A 471 -10.22 11.39 -11.44
CA ASN A 471 -10.88 11.91 -10.26
C ASN A 471 -10.01 12.98 -9.58
N ARG A 472 -10.21 14.25 -9.97
CA ARG A 472 -9.32 15.38 -9.61
C ARG A 472 -9.76 16.24 -8.43
N TYR A 473 -11.04 16.16 -8.07
CA TYR A 473 -11.66 17.09 -7.13
C TYR A 473 -12.36 16.40 -5.97
N THR A 474 -12.83 15.16 -6.18
CA THR A 474 -13.57 14.41 -5.17
C THR A 474 -12.72 13.33 -4.50
N ALA A 475 -11.60 12.91 -5.12
CA ALA A 475 -10.69 11.91 -4.56
C ALA A 475 -10.09 12.34 -3.19
N ALA A 476 -9.40 13.49 -3.16
CA ALA A 476 -8.80 13.98 -1.93
C ALA A 476 -8.74 15.51 -1.84
N SER A 477 -8.79 16.01 -0.61
CA SER A 477 -8.76 17.44 -0.29
C SER A 477 -7.36 18.06 -0.45
N SER A 478 -6.32 17.22 -0.45
CA SER A 478 -4.88 17.54 -0.55
C SER A 478 -4.19 16.53 -1.49
N ILE A 479 -2.92 16.78 -1.84
CA ILE A 479 -2.10 15.91 -2.72
C ILE A 479 -2.15 14.44 -2.30
N ILE A 480 -2.27 13.53 -3.26
CA ILE A 480 -2.08 12.10 -3.01
C ILE A 480 -0.58 11.83 -2.97
N LEU A 481 -0.08 11.14 -1.94
CA LEU A 481 1.35 10.92 -1.72
C LEU A 481 1.80 9.53 -2.20
N SER A 482 1.00 8.50 -1.95
CA SER A 482 1.32 7.10 -2.29
C SER A 482 0.04 6.35 -2.66
N VAL A 483 0.13 5.50 -3.68
CA VAL A 483 -0.98 4.67 -4.18
C VAL A 483 -0.54 3.21 -4.25
N ILE A 484 -1.38 2.30 -3.79
CA ILE A 484 -1.18 0.84 -3.85
C ILE A 484 -2.48 0.12 -4.23
N ASN A 485 -2.33 -1.11 -4.72
CA ASN A 485 -3.43 -2.05 -4.76
C ASN A 485 -3.54 -2.76 -3.40
N HIS A 486 -4.75 -2.87 -2.86
CA HIS A 486 -5.00 -3.52 -1.57
C HIS A 486 -6.25 -4.40 -1.69
N GLY A 487 -6.02 -5.70 -1.85
CA GLY A 487 -7.04 -6.66 -2.27
C GLY A 487 -7.74 -6.24 -3.57
N THR A 488 -9.07 -6.22 -3.54
CA THR A 488 -9.95 -5.80 -4.65
C THR A 488 -10.11 -4.28 -4.78
N LYS A 489 -9.32 -3.49 -4.03
CA LYS A 489 -9.46 -2.03 -3.89
C LYS A 489 -8.17 -1.31 -4.26
N VAL A 490 -8.29 -0.02 -4.51
CA VAL A 490 -7.15 0.91 -4.62
C VAL A 490 -7.07 1.68 -3.32
N ALA A 491 -5.91 1.65 -2.66
CA ALA A 491 -5.67 2.42 -1.44
C ALA A 491 -4.66 3.54 -1.72
N PHE A 492 -4.88 4.71 -1.13
CA PHE A 492 -3.93 5.81 -1.23
C PHE A 492 -3.87 6.64 0.04
N SER A 493 -2.71 7.26 0.28
CA SER A 493 -2.53 8.26 1.32
C SER A 493 -2.59 9.67 0.75
N ASP A 494 -3.16 10.61 1.52
CA ASP A 494 -3.23 12.02 1.14
C ASP A 494 -2.52 12.95 2.14
N GLY A 495 -2.23 14.16 1.67
CA GLY A 495 -1.63 15.22 2.48
C GLY A 495 -2.58 15.84 3.52
N ALA A 496 -3.77 15.25 3.75
CA ALA A 496 -4.66 15.61 4.84
C ALA A 496 -4.57 14.61 6.02
N GLY A 497 -3.58 13.70 5.98
CA GLY A 497 -3.35 12.70 7.03
C GLY A 497 -4.35 11.54 6.98
N GLN A 498 -4.94 11.29 5.82
CA GLN A 498 -5.91 10.22 5.62
C GLN A 498 -5.35 9.13 4.70
N ILE A 499 -5.73 7.89 4.98
CA ILE A 499 -5.62 6.77 4.05
C ILE A 499 -7.04 6.42 3.61
N LYS A 500 -7.26 6.33 2.31
CA LYS A 500 -8.58 6.07 1.71
C LYS A 500 -8.51 4.86 0.80
N TRP A 501 -9.61 4.11 0.76
CA TRP A 501 -9.81 2.97 -0.11
C TRP A 501 -10.94 3.28 -1.07
N PHE A 502 -10.70 3.09 -2.34
CA PHE A 502 -11.65 3.24 -3.42
C PHE A 502 -11.83 1.91 -4.13
N GLU A 503 -13.01 1.67 -4.69
CA GLU A 503 -13.20 0.58 -5.65
C GLU A 503 -12.28 0.82 -6.86
N ARG A 504 -12.04 -0.23 -7.65
CA ARG A 504 -11.21 -0.15 -8.88
C ARG A 504 -11.78 0.76 -9.96
N ASP A 505 -13.01 1.25 -9.78
CA ASP A 505 -13.58 2.33 -10.61
C ASP A 505 -12.93 3.70 -10.37
N GLY A 506 -12.11 3.83 -9.30
CA GLY A 506 -11.41 5.04 -8.84
C GLY A 506 -12.32 6.21 -8.45
N TYR A 507 -13.61 5.96 -8.24
CA TYR A 507 -14.61 6.96 -7.86
C TYR A 507 -15.35 6.59 -6.57
N THR A 508 -15.69 5.32 -6.37
CA THR A 508 -16.52 4.90 -5.26
C THR A 508 -15.65 4.65 -4.02
N GLU A 509 -15.78 5.53 -3.03
CA GLU A 509 -15.08 5.37 -1.76
C GLU A 509 -15.64 4.20 -0.95
N CYS A 510 -14.77 3.27 -0.57
CA CYS A 510 -15.08 2.14 0.29
C CYS A 510 -14.93 2.49 1.77
N ARG A 511 -13.83 3.17 2.12
CA ARG A 511 -13.40 3.39 3.49
C ARG A 511 -12.39 4.54 3.57
N ARG A 512 -12.34 5.21 4.71
CA ARG A 512 -11.29 6.17 5.08
C ARG A 512 -10.85 6.00 6.52
N ILE A 513 -9.57 6.24 6.77
CA ILE A 513 -8.96 6.17 8.09
C ILE A 513 -8.05 7.39 8.26
N LYS A 514 -8.03 7.96 9.46
CA LYS A 514 -7.09 9.02 9.84
C LYS A 514 -5.86 8.40 10.49
N VAL A 515 -4.67 8.77 10.04
CA VAL A 515 -3.39 8.25 10.59
C VAL A 515 -3.19 8.68 12.03
N GLY A 516 -3.58 9.92 12.37
CA GLY A 516 -3.41 10.48 13.71
C GLY A 516 -1.95 10.85 13.99
N HIS A 517 -1.59 10.93 15.27
CA HIS A 517 -0.24 11.29 15.70
C HIS A 517 0.38 10.13 16.48
N SER A 518 1.69 9.98 16.35
CA SER A 518 2.45 9.01 17.13
C SER A 518 2.76 9.55 18.53
N ASP A 519 1.98 9.11 19.53
CA ASP A 519 2.04 9.53 20.96
C ASP A 519 3.38 9.24 21.69
N VAL A 520 4.49 9.01 20.99
CA VAL A 520 5.81 8.91 21.62
C VAL A 520 6.12 10.26 22.26
N PRO A 521 6.21 10.37 23.60
CA PRO A 521 6.23 11.63 24.36
C PRO A 521 7.57 12.33 24.23
N THR A 522 7.92 12.74 23.02
CA THR A 522 9.17 13.40 22.69
C THR A 522 8.94 14.89 22.87
N GLN A 523 8.85 15.29 24.14
CA GLN A 523 8.42 16.62 24.56
C GLN A 523 6.95 16.90 24.19
N ALA A 524 6.17 17.40 25.14
CA ALA A 524 4.86 17.96 24.82
C ALA A 524 5.08 19.18 23.90
N SER A 525 5.20 18.93 22.59
CA SER A 525 5.25 19.99 21.60
C SER A 525 3.92 20.72 21.71
N LEU A 526 3.97 22.02 21.99
CA LEU A 526 2.79 22.89 22.07
C LEU A 526 1.95 22.84 20.77
N PHE A 527 2.52 22.31 19.69
CA PHE A 527 1.89 22.14 18.39
C PHE A 527 1.26 20.76 18.17
N ALA A 528 1.53 19.75 19.01
CA ALA A 528 0.94 18.42 18.86
C ALA A 528 -0.60 18.45 19.01
N SER A 529 -1.12 19.36 19.83
CA SER A 529 -2.56 19.56 20.02
C SER A 529 -3.19 20.55 19.02
N MET A 530 -2.45 21.06 18.04
CA MET A 530 -2.99 21.97 17.03
C MET A 530 -3.73 21.18 15.93
N PRO A 531 -4.93 21.62 15.50
CA PRO A 531 -5.62 21.01 14.36
C PRO A 531 -4.73 21.05 13.10
N GLY A 532 -4.38 19.88 12.55
CA GLY A 532 -3.50 19.75 11.38
C GLY A 532 -2.05 19.34 11.68
N SER A 533 -1.73 18.97 12.92
CA SER A 533 -0.45 18.37 13.33
C SER A 533 -0.33 16.86 13.06
N ASP A 534 -1.34 16.26 12.41
CA ASP A 534 -1.39 14.81 12.20
C ASP A 534 -0.23 14.32 11.31
N ASP A 535 0.27 13.12 11.60
CA ASP A 535 1.35 12.52 10.84
C ASP A 535 0.83 12.13 9.44
N LEU A 536 1.63 12.44 8.41
CA LEU A 536 1.26 12.18 7.01
C LEU A 536 1.93 10.92 6.50
N ALA A 537 1.16 9.93 6.02
CA ALA A 537 1.71 8.74 5.39
C ALA A 537 2.31 9.09 4.01
N ARG A 538 3.64 9.25 3.93
CA ARG A 538 4.39 9.56 2.70
C ARG A 538 4.48 8.36 1.75
N LYS A 539 4.56 7.14 2.29
CA LYS A 539 4.56 5.89 1.54
C LYS A 539 3.71 4.85 2.26
N ILE A 540 2.92 4.08 1.52
CA ILE A 540 2.13 2.96 2.04
C ILE A 540 2.46 1.69 1.25
N LEU A 541 2.39 0.52 1.89
CA LEU A 541 2.60 -0.79 1.27
C LEU A 541 1.61 -1.81 1.86
N SER A 542 1.11 -2.73 1.03
CA SER A 542 0.31 -3.87 1.49
C SER A 542 1.22 -4.94 2.10
N THR A 543 0.79 -5.56 3.20
CA THR A 543 1.51 -6.68 3.82
C THR A 543 1.10 -8.03 3.25
N LYS A 544 0.30 -8.08 2.17
CA LYS A 544 -0.06 -9.33 1.49
C LYS A 544 1.20 -10.04 1.02
N THR A 545 1.42 -11.25 1.50
CA THR A 545 2.54 -12.09 1.08
C THR A 545 2.14 -12.98 -0.09
N ARG A 546 3.13 -13.51 -0.81
CA ARG A 546 2.93 -14.33 -2.03
C ARG A 546 2.36 -15.71 -1.73
N GLN A 547 2.67 -16.24 -0.55
CA GLN A 547 2.05 -17.47 -0.05
C GLN A 547 0.77 -17.06 0.66
N ASP A 548 -0.37 -17.37 0.07
CA ASP A 548 -1.66 -17.32 0.76
C ASP A 548 -1.64 -18.40 1.84
N ARG A 549 -0.97 -18.09 2.96
CA ARG A 549 -1.14 -18.87 4.17
C ARG A 549 -2.57 -18.55 4.61
N ASP A 550 -3.38 -19.59 4.83
CA ASP A 550 -4.80 -19.58 5.24
C ASP A 550 -5.11 -18.82 6.55
N ARG A 551 -4.23 -17.91 7.00
CA ARG A 551 -4.44 -17.10 8.17
C ARG A 551 -5.29 -15.88 7.77
N PRO A 552 -6.53 -15.79 8.27
CA PRO A 552 -7.38 -14.67 7.94
C PRO A 552 -6.80 -13.36 8.48
N ASN A 553 -7.05 -12.26 7.78
CA ASN A 553 -6.75 -10.88 8.18
C ASN A 553 -5.25 -10.53 8.30
N GLU A 554 -4.40 -11.10 7.45
CA GLU A 554 -2.96 -10.78 7.42
C GLU A 554 -2.58 -9.65 6.45
N ASP A 555 -3.45 -9.27 5.51
CA ASP A 555 -3.23 -8.16 4.58
C ASP A 555 -3.59 -6.80 5.20
N ASN A 556 -2.64 -6.29 5.98
CA ASN A 556 -2.62 -5.00 6.64
C ASN A 556 -1.91 -3.96 5.74
N VAL A 557 -1.94 -2.68 6.13
CA VAL A 557 -1.24 -1.62 5.38
C VAL A 557 -0.17 -0.99 6.26
N ILE A 558 1.11 -1.20 5.90
CA ILE A 558 2.24 -0.52 6.56
C ILE A 558 2.44 0.85 5.91
N PHE A 559 2.81 1.84 6.70
CA PHE A 559 3.03 3.20 6.23
C PHE A 559 4.25 3.85 6.89
N TRP A 560 4.85 4.78 6.16
CA TRP A 560 5.98 5.59 6.62
C TRP A 560 5.61 7.07 6.60
N THR A 561 5.90 7.79 7.70
CA THR A 561 5.47 9.18 7.87
C THR A 561 6.50 10.23 7.42
N GLY A 562 7.72 9.81 7.15
CA GLY A 562 8.87 10.70 7.04
C GLY A 562 9.91 10.44 8.13
N ASP A 563 9.43 10.03 9.31
CA ASP A 563 10.26 9.90 10.52
C ASP A 563 10.02 8.56 11.24
N LYS A 564 8.83 7.98 11.12
CA LYS A 564 8.41 6.76 11.83
C LYS A 564 7.68 5.79 10.91
N LEU A 565 7.55 4.54 11.36
CA LEU A 565 6.76 3.49 10.71
C LEU A 565 5.51 3.20 11.54
N GLY A 566 4.39 3.01 10.86
CA GLY A 566 3.14 2.55 11.45
C GLY A 566 2.44 1.53 10.58
N MET A 567 1.40 0.90 11.11
CA MET A 567 0.62 -0.13 10.44
C MET A 567 -0.86 0.04 10.76
N VAL A 568 -1.67 0.10 9.71
CA VAL A 568 -3.12 -0.01 9.78
C VAL A 568 -3.47 -1.49 9.85
N SER A 569 -4.12 -1.92 10.92
CA SER A 569 -4.75 -3.23 11.02
C SER A 569 -6.26 -3.13 10.99
N PHE A 570 -6.92 -4.22 10.60
CA PHE A 570 -8.39 -4.33 10.58
C PHE A 570 -8.86 -5.20 11.72
N THR A 571 -8.38 -4.87 12.93
CA THR A 571 -8.70 -5.51 14.19
C THR A 571 -9.31 -4.49 15.13
N GLY A 572 -10.27 -4.91 15.96
CA GLY A 572 -10.94 -4.00 16.90
C GLY A 572 -10.00 -3.38 17.93
N ASP A 573 -8.97 -4.13 18.31
CA ASP A 573 -7.94 -3.69 19.22
C ASP A 573 -6.61 -3.48 18.48
N THR A 574 -5.76 -2.61 19.05
CA THR A 574 -4.38 -2.44 18.61
C THR A 574 -3.60 -3.74 18.84
N LEU A 575 -2.84 -4.14 17.82
CA LEU A 575 -2.02 -5.36 17.85
C LEU A 575 -0.80 -5.21 18.75
N PHE A 576 -0.27 -3.99 18.83
CA PHE A 576 0.86 -3.62 19.67
C PHE A 576 0.89 -2.10 19.85
N THR A 577 1.56 -1.66 20.89
CA THR A 577 1.77 -0.27 21.26
C THR A 577 3.25 0.02 21.49
N PRO A 578 3.71 1.27 21.37
CA PRO A 578 5.09 1.64 21.65
C PRO A 578 5.60 1.21 23.05
N ASP A 579 4.70 1.08 24.02
CA ASP A 579 5.01 0.67 25.39
C ASP A 579 5.39 -0.81 25.49
N ASP A 580 4.88 -1.66 24.58
CA ASP A 580 5.16 -3.11 24.57
C ASP A 580 6.64 -3.42 24.27
N PHE A 581 7.36 -2.44 23.70
CA PHE A 581 8.78 -2.54 23.39
C PHE A 581 9.68 -1.95 24.49
N GLN A 582 9.12 -1.23 25.47
CA GLN A 582 9.90 -0.57 26.54
C GLN A 582 10.27 -1.49 27.71
N GLU A 583 10.04 -2.81 27.60
CA GLU A 583 10.17 -3.80 28.68
C GLU A 583 11.57 -4.00 29.29
N LYS A 584 12.58 -3.17 28.96
CA LYS A 584 13.89 -3.25 29.61
C LYS A 584 14.00 -2.57 30.98
N ASN A 585 13.01 -1.84 31.49
CA ASN A 585 13.03 -1.32 32.88
C ASN A 585 11.62 -1.13 33.50
N LYS A 586 11.05 -2.20 34.08
CA LYS A 586 9.76 -2.10 34.81
C LYS A 586 9.80 -1.14 36.01
N GLU A 587 10.98 -0.93 36.61
CA GLU A 587 11.16 0.06 37.70
C GLU A 587 11.14 1.51 37.19
N VAL A 588 11.82 1.80 36.07
CA VAL A 588 11.86 3.15 35.48
C VAL A 588 10.49 3.56 34.94
N ALA A 589 9.75 2.62 34.33
CA ALA A 589 8.39 2.89 33.85
C ALA A 589 7.40 3.19 34.99
N ALA A 590 7.58 2.57 36.17
CA ALA A 590 6.79 2.91 37.36
C ALA A 590 7.15 4.29 37.92
N GLU A 591 8.44 4.64 37.91
CA GLU A 591 8.94 5.96 38.33
C GLU A 591 8.47 7.09 37.39
N GLU A 592 8.48 6.86 36.08
CA GLU A 592 7.98 7.81 35.08
C GLU A 592 6.47 8.02 35.19
N ARG A 593 5.68 6.96 35.42
CA ARG A 593 4.23 7.11 35.69
C ARG A 593 3.97 7.95 36.94
N GLN A 594 4.75 7.76 37.99
CA GLN A 594 4.66 8.60 39.19
C GLN A 594 5.05 10.05 38.91
N ARG A 595 6.09 10.29 38.10
CA ARG A 595 6.48 11.65 37.65
C ARG A 595 5.41 12.32 36.80
N GLN A 596 4.76 11.59 35.89
CA GLN A 596 3.66 12.11 35.08
C GLN A 596 2.46 12.50 35.94
N GLN A 597 2.06 11.64 36.89
CA GLN A 597 0.98 11.96 37.84
C GLN A 597 1.34 13.17 38.72
N TYR A 598 2.59 13.30 39.15
CA TYR A 598 3.07 14.46 39.90
C TYR A 598 3.05 15.73 39.06
N SER A 599 3.51 15.67 37.80
CA SER A 599 3.47 16.78 36.84
C SER A 599 2.05 17.27 36.57
N GLN A 600 1.11 16.34 36.37
CA GLN A 600 -0.29 16.67 36.11
C GLN A 600 -0.93 17.33 37.33
N ARG A 601 -0.70 16.81 38.54
CA ARG A 601 -1.15 17.44 39.79
C ARG A 601 -0.52 18.82 40.00
N MET A 602 0.75 19.00 39.65
CA MET A 602 1.42 20.29 39.74
C MET A 602 0.81 21.30 38.76
N ARG A 603 0.46 20.85 37.55
CA ARG A 603 -0.22 21.68 36.54
C ARG A 603 -1.60 22.11 37.02
N GLU A 604 -2.40 21.18 37.54
CA GLU A 604 -3.72 21.47 38.12
C GLU A 604 -3.61 22.44 39.31
N ALA A 605 -2.59 22.28 40.16
CA ALA A 605 -2.35 23.18 41.28
C ALA A 605 -1.95 24.60 40.81
N LEU A 606 -1.09 24.71 39.80
CA LEU A 606 -0.70 25.99 39.21
C LEU A 606 -1.86 26.67 38.47
N GLU A 607 -2.71 25.91 37.79
CA GLU A 607 -3.90 26.42 37.11
C GLU A 607 -4.91 26.96 38.13
N LYS A 608 -5.14 26.21 39.22
CA LYS A 608 -5.96 26.67 40.34
C LYS A 608 -5.39 27.93 41.00
N GLN A 609 -4.07 28.00 41.20
CA GLN A 609 -3.41 29.19 41.75
C GLN A 609 -3.51 30.40 40.80
N ALA A 610 -3.44 30.18 39.50
CA ALA A 610 -3.60 31.22 38.49
C ALA A 610 -5.06 31.72 38.44
N ASP A 611 -6.03 30.83 38.59
CA ASP A 611 -7.45 31.18 38.66
C ASP A 611 -7.79 31.91 39.96
N ASP A 612 -7.22 31.50 41.09
CA ASP A 612 -7.34 32.21 42.37
C ASP A 612 -6.70 33.62 42.27
N ALA A 613 -5.54 33.75 41.62
CA ALA A 613 -4.91 35.05 41.39
C ALA A 613 -5.74 35.97 40.49
N ARG A 614 -6.34 35.42 39.41
CA ARG A 614 -7.28 36.17 38.55
C ARG A 614 -8.55 36.56 39.29
N PHE A 615 -9.06 35.69 40.15
CA PHE A 615 -10.22 35.96 41.00
C PHE A 615 -9.95 37.11 41.99
N VAL A 616 -8.77 37.11 42.63
CA VAL A 616 -8.34 38.21 43.52
C VAL A 616 -8.13 39.51 42.74
N GLN A 617 -7.58 39.45 41.51
CA GLN A 617 -7.40 40.62 40.65
C GLN A 617 -8.74 41.22 40.17
N GLY A 618 -9.77 40.38 40.01
CA GLY A 618 -11.14 40.78 39.66
C GLY A 618 -11.95 41.38 40.82
N LEU A 619 -11.48 41.25 42.06
CA LEU A 619 -12.15 41.77 43.26
C LEU A 619 -11.65 43.15 43.72
N GLY A 620 -10.73 43.79 42.97
CA GLY A 620 -10.34 45.19 43.18
C GLY A 620 -9.77 45.47 44.56
N LEU A 621 -8.57 44.95 44.83
CA LEU A 621 -7.64 45.50 45.83
C LEU A 621 -6.46 46.18 45.13
#